data_AF-A0A3A8R314-F1
#
_entry.id   AF-A0A3A8R314-F1
#
_cell.length_a   1.000
_cell.length_b   1.000
_cell.length_c   1.000
_cell.angle_alpha   90.00
_cell.angle_beta   90.00
_cell.angle_gamma   90.00
#
_symmetry.space_group_name_H-M   'P 1'
#
loop_
_entity.id
_entity.type
_entity.pdbx_description
1 polymer ?
#
loop_
_entity_poly.entity_id
_entity_poly.type
_entity_poly.pdbx_seq_one_letter_code
_entity_poly.pdbx_strand_id
1 'polypeptide(L)'
;PTFGVPGRPQSASNQTAILTGDPAPVLVGGHVLGYPNTALRELLAERSIVRRLKAAGRTATFANAYPAPYLDALGVPRRPSTSPPEFALSERAARKVRPSAAKLAFAAGGEPLRTLDDARADDGLTHDITGANARAYGLDVPLRTPGEAAALFWRIAGQADFTFFEHYLADEAGHAQDFTAARLALDTFDAFLRAVAATRPAEARVLVCSDHGNVEDLSVRGHTVHAVPMLYFGPSAPEVVSFSTVADVGRAVVRWLGAD
;
A
#
# COMPACT_ATOMS: atom_id res chain seq x y z
N PRO A 1 7.64 -19.90 8.21
CA PRO A 1 7.80 -19.20 6.91
C PRO A 1 6.43 -18.97 6.26
N THR A 2 6.09 -17.73 5.93
CA THR A 2 4.87 -17.39 5.18
C THR A 2 4.88 -18.13 3.84
N PHE A 3 3.74 -18.72 3.43
CA PHE A 3 3.60 -19.53 2.20
C PHE A 3 4.43 -20.83 2.12
N GLY A 4 5.11 -21.27 3.18
CA GLY A 4 5.85 -22.54 3.18
C GLY A 4 7.08 -22.58 2.27
N VAL A 5 7.56 -21.43 1.78
CA VAL A 5 8.77 -21.33 0.95
C VAL A 5 10.00 -20.95 1.78
N PRO A 6 11.23 -21.31 1.34
CA PRO A 6 12.46 -20.89 2.00
C PRO A 6 12.67 -19.36 1.99
N GLY A 7 13.37 -18.85 3.00
CA GLY A 7 13.72 -17.45 3.13
C GLY A 7 12.78 -16.66 4.05
N ARG A 8 13.12 -15.40 4.29
CA ARG A 8 12.29 -14.46 5.05
C ARG A 8 11.25 -13.84 4.12
N PRO A 9 10.02 -13.60 4.59
CA PRO A 9 9.03 -12.76 3.91
C PRO A 9 9.63 -11.45 3.38
N GLN A 10 9.25 -11.06 2.17
CA GLN A 10 9.75 -9.86 1.50
C GLN A 10 8.62 -9.08 0.84
N SER A 11 8.75 -7.75 0.86
CA SER A 11 7.72 -6.81 0.41
C SER A 11 7.28 -7.06 -1.02
N ALA A 12 8.19 -7.20 -1.99
CA ALA A 12 7.81 -7.42 -3.39
C ALA A 12 6.90 -8.64 -3.56
N SER A 13 7.32 -9.81 -3.06
CA SER A 13 6.58 -11.04 -3.25
C SER A 13 5.29 -11.11 -2.42
N ASN A 14 5.29 -10.58 -1.19
CA ASN A 14 4.12 -10.65 -0.31
C ASN A 14 3.08 -9.58 -0.67
N GLN A 15 3.50 -8.38 -1.08
CA GLN A 15 2.57 -7.41 -1.65
C GLN A 15 1.99 -7.92 -2.97
N THR A 16 2.77 -8.58 -3.84
CA THR A 16 2.20 -9.23 -5.02
C THR A 16 1.16 -10.28 -4.62
N ALA A 17 1.40 -11.07 -3.57
CA ALA A 17 0.42 -12.03 -3.09
C ALA A 17 -0.86 -11.36 -2.58
N ILE A 18 -0.75 -10.28 -1.79
CA ILE A 18 -1.89 -9.46 -1.36
C ILE A 18 -2.66 -8.94 -2.56
N LEU A 19 -1.96 -8.36 -3.54
CA LEU A 19 -2.56 -7.63 -4.66
C LEU A 19 -3.02 -8.50 -5.82
N THR A 20 -2.80 -9.82 -5.78
CA THR A 20 -3.28 -10.77 -6.79
C THR A 20 -4.21 -11.82 -6.20
N GLY A 21 -4.14 -12.06 -4.88
CA GLY A 21 -4.76 -13.21 -4.24
C GLY A 21 -4.07 -14.54 -4.57
N ASP A 22 -2.92 -14.51 -5.27
CA ASP A 22 -2.16 -15.70 -5.65
C ASP A 22 -1.00 -15.92 -4.65
N PRO A 23 -0.53 -17.16 -4.43
CA PRO A 23 0.62 -17.43 -3.57
C PRO A 23 1.93 -17.06 -4.28
N ALA A 24 2.14 -15.77 -4.54
CA ALA A 24 3.21 -15.27 -5.41
C ALA A 24 4.62 -15.78 -5.06
N PRO A 25 5.05 -15.86 -3.77
CA PRO A 25 6.34 -16.47 -3.43
C PRO A 25 6.48 -17.92 -3.90
N VAL A 26 5.41 -18.72 -3.85
CA VAL A 26 5.40 -20.11 -4.35
C VAL A 26 5.55 -20.11 -5.87
N LEU A 27 4.80 -19.27 -6.57
CA LEU A 27 4.78 -19.20 -8.03
C LEU A 27 6.14 -18.78 -8.62
N VAL A 28 6.91 -17.95 -7.91
CA VAL A 28 8.24 -17.49 -8.36
C VAL A 28 9.40 -18.22 -7.69
N GLY A 29 9.11 -19.29 -6.92
CA GLY A 29 10.12 -20.16 -6.32
C GLY A 29 10.82 -19.62 -5.06
N GLY A 30 10.34 -18.53 -4.46
CA GLY A 30 10.88 -17.96 -3.23
C GLY A 30 10.44 -16.51 -2.98
N HIS A 31 10.89 -15.96 -1.86
CA HIS A 31 10.67 -14.55 -1.57
C HIS A 31 11.60 -13.63 -2.38
N VAL A 32 11.09 -12.46 -2.79
CA VAL A 32 11.83 -11.48 -3.60
C VAL A 32 12.03 -10.20 -2.81
N LEU A 33 13.30 -9.86 -2.51
CA LEU A 33 13.69 -8.64 -1.78
C LEU A 33 13.51 -7.38 -2.63
N GLY A 34 13.06 -6.30 -2.01
CA GLY A 34 12.98 -4.97 -2.63
C GLY A 34 11.79 -4.83 -3.56
N TYR A 35 12.04 -4.83 -4.87
CA TYR A 35 11.03 -4.51 -5.89
C TYR A 35 10.64 -5.73 -6.73
N PRO A 36 9.43 -5.75 -7.32
CA PRO A 36 9.00 -6.84 -8.19
C PRO A 36 9.97 -7.11 -9.34
N ASN A 37 10.41 -8.37 -9.46
CA ASN A 37 11.14 -8.89 -10.62
C ASN A 37 10.20 -9.09 -11.82
N THR A 38 10.72 -9.60 -12.95
CA THR A 38 9.93 -9.83 -14.17
C THR A 38 8.70 -10.70 -13.91
N ALA A 39 8.86 -11.86 -13.26
CA ALA A 39 7.74 -12.78 -13.00
C ALA A 39 6.65 -12.15 -12.10
N LEU A 40 7.03 -11.41 -11.05
CA LEU A 40 6.07 -10.71 -10.20
C LEU A 40 5.35 -9.57 -10.95
N ARG A 41 6.04 -8.89 -11.88
CA ARG A 41 5.43 -7.86 -12.74
C ARG A 41 4.39 -8.48 -13.69
N GLU A 42 4.69 -9.63 -14.28
CA GLU A 42 3.75 -10.38 -15.12
C GLU A 42 2.51 -10.79 -14.32
N LEU A 43 2.68 -11.34 -13.12
CA LEU A 43 1.56 -11.67 -12.24
C LEU A 43 0.68 -10.45 -11.92
N LEU A 44 1.29 -9.30 -11.58
CA LEU A 44 0.54 -8.07 -11.30
C LEU A 44 -0.17 -7.52 -12.55
N ALA A 45 0.50 -7.57 -13.71
CA ALA A 45 -0.05 -7.14 -14.97
C ALA A 45 -1.27 -7.98 -15.37
N GLU A 46 -1.21 -9.29 -15.16
CA GLU A 46 -2.26 -10.24 -15.56
C GLU A 46 -3.40 -10.36 -14.56
N ARG A 47 -3.08 -10.35 -13.27
CA ARG A 47 -3.95 -10.89 -12.22
C ARG A 47 -4.16 -9.96 -11.03
N SER A 48 -3.70 -8.72 -11.10
CA SER A 48 -3.93 -7.79 -9.99
C SER A 48 -5.42 -7.61 -9.69
N ILE A 49 -5.73 -7.39 -8.41
CA ILE A 49 -7.09 -7.06 -7.93
C ILE A 49 -7.65 -5.91 -8.75
N VAL A 50 -6.86 -4.86 -9.01
CA VAL A 50 -7.30 -3.69 -9.79
C VAL A 50 -7.77 -4.09 -11.20
N ARG A 51 -7.02 -4.98 -11.87
CA ARG A 51 -7.41 -5.49 -13.20
C ARG A 51 -8.67 -6.34 -13.15
N ARG A 52 -8.78 -7.25 -12.18
CA ARG A 52 -9.97 -8.11 -12.00
C ARG A 52 -11.22 -7.27 -11.69
N LEU A 53 -11.10 -6.33 -10.76
CA LEU A 53 -12.18 -5.40 -10.40
C LEU A 53 -12.65 -4.58 -11.61
N LYS A 54 -11.74 -3.97 -12.36
CA LYS A 54 -12.10 -3.19 -13.55
C LYS A 54 -12.72 -4.04 -14.66
N ALA A 55 -12.24 -5.27 -14.85
CA ALA A 55 -12.86 -6.21 -15.79
C ALA A 55 -14.30 -6.58 -15.39
N ALA A 56 -14.60 -6.61 -14.07
CA ALA A 56 -15.93 -6.81 -13.52
C ALA A 56 -16.78 -5.52 -13.43
N GLY A 57 -16.33 -4.41 -14.02
CA GLY A 57 -17.04 -3.13 -13.98
C GLY A 57 -17.01 -2.43 -12.62
N ARG A 58 -16.08 -2.81 -11.73
CA ARG A 58 -15.84 -2.18 -10.43
C ARG A 58 -14.76 -1.12 -10.51
N THR A 59 -14.83 -0.16 -9.61
CA THR A 59 -13.86 0.93 -9.47
C THR A 59 -12.84 0.62 -8.38
N ALA A 60 -11.60 1.07 -8.59
CA ALA A 60 -10.51 0.86 -7.64
C ALA A 60 -9.64 2.10 -7.61
N THR A 61 -9.22 2.54 -6.43
CA THR A 61 -8.35 3.71 -6.29
C THR A 61 -7.25 3.52 -5.26
N PHE A 62 -6.12 4.21 -5.46
CA PHE A 62 -5.00 4.25 -4.53
C PHE A 62 -5.02 5.61 -3.81
N ALA A 63 -5.28 5.61 -2.51
CA ALA A 63 -5.41 6.84 -1.72
C ALA A 63 -4.10 7.62 -1.57
N ASN A 64 -2.95 6.96 -1.74
CA ASN A 64 -1.64 7.59 -1.63
C ASN A 64 -1.38 8.58 -2.76
N ALA A 65 -0.90 9.76 -2.39
CA ALA A 65 -0.41 10.82 -3.26
C ALA A 65 1.12 10.89 -3.24
N TYR A 66 1.70 11.21 -4.39
CA TYR A 66 3.16 11.23 -4.60
C TYR A 66 3.62 12.46 -5.37
N PRO A 67 4.90 12.88 -5.28
CA PRO A 67 5.46 13.89 -6.16
C PRO A 67 5.33 13.50 -7.64
N ALA A 68 4.91 14.43 -8.50
CA ALA A 68 4.72 14.13 -9.93
C ALA A 68 6.02 13.66 -10.62
N PRO A 69 7.20 14.31 -10.40
CA PRO A 69 8.47 13.86 -10.99
C PRO A 69 8.89 12.44 -10.57
N TYR A 70 8.48 12.00 -9.38
CA TYR A 70 8.74 10.63 -8.93
C TYR A 70 7.93 9.62 -9.72
N LEU A 71 6.64 9.86 -9.92
CA LEU A 71 5.77 8.99 -10.72
C LEU A 71 6.20 8.97 -12.19
N ASP A 72 6.61 10.11 -12.74
CA ASP A 72 7.15 10.22 -14.09
C ASP A 72 8.42 9.39 -14.27
N ALA A 73 9.35 9.46 -13.30
CA ALA A 73 10.58 8.66 -13.32
C ALA A 73 10.31 7.15 -13.16
N LEU A 74 9.22 6.77 -12.49
CA LEU A 74 8.79 5.37 -12.39
C LEU A 74 8.14 4.84 -13.68
N GLY A 75 7.72 5.72 -14.58
CA GLY A 75 6.99 5.35 -15.80
C GLY A 75 5.60 4.78 -15.51
N VAL A 76 4.95 5.18 -14.41
CA VAL A 76 3.59 4.76 -14.06
C VAL A 76 2.59 5.89 -14.35
N PRO A 77 1.35 5.58 -14.77
CA PRO A 77 0.34 6.60 -14.99
C PRO A 77 0.04 7.38 -13.71
N ARG A 78 -0.07 8.71 -13.84
CA ARG A 78 -0.47 9.60 -12.76
C ARG A 78 -1.57 10.55 -13.22
N ARG A 79 -2.27 11.13 -12.26
CA ARG A 79 -3.21 12.22 -12.52
C ARG A 79 -2.46 13.46 -13.04
N PRO A 80 -3.15 14.34 -13.80
CA PRO A 80 -2.59 15.62 -14.19
C PRO A 80 -2.13 16.42 -12.97
N SER A 81 -1.05 17.16 -13.13
CA SER A 81 -0.57 18.12 -12.13
C SER A 81 -0.37 19.46 -12.85
N THR A 82 -0.84 20.53 -12.23
CA THR A 82 -0.74 21.90 -12.74
C THR A 82 0.32 22.71 -11.99
N SER A 83 0.81 22.21 -10.86
CA SER A 83 1.92 22.79 -10.14
C SER A 83 3.27 22.61 -10.87
N PRO A 84 4.25 23.50 -10.62
CA PRO A 84 5.63 23.24 -10.99
C PRO A 84 6.13 21.91 -10.41
N PRO A 85 7.04 21.20 -11.10
CA PRO A 85 7.69 20.00 -10.57
C PRO A 85 8.25 20.23 -9.17
N GLU A 86 7.94 19.36 -8.20
CA GLU A 86 8.38 19.56 -6.81
C GLU A 86 9.90 19.47 -6.65
N PHE A 87 10.57 18.76 -7.56
CA PHE A 87 12.02 18.65 -7.64
C PHE A 87 12.46 18.19 -9.03
N ALA A 88 13.74 18.38 -9.33
CA ALA A 88 14.39 17.83 -10.51
C ALA A 88 15.17 16.55 -10.14
N LEU A 89 14.83 15.43 -10.78
CA LEU A 89 15.63 14.20 -10.68
C LEU A 89 16.74 14.20 -11.73
N SER A 90 17.98 13.96 -11.30
CA SER A 90 19.05 13.63 -12.24
C SER A 90 18.74 12.33 -12.98
N GLU A 91 19.23 12.18 -14.22
CA GLU A 91 19.09 10.93 -14.98
C GLU A 91 19.59 9.70 -14.19
N ARG A 92 20.69 9.88 -13.44
CA ARG A 92 21.25 8.83 -12.60
C ARG A 92 20.30 8.42 -11.48
N ALA A 93 19.60 9.37 -10.86
CA ALA A 93 18.60 9.08 -9.83
C ALA A 93 17.36 8.41 -10.45
N ALA A 94 16.88 8.92 -11.58
CA ALA A 94 15.74 8.35 -12.31
C ALA A 94 15.98 6.88 -12.70
N ARG A 95 17.21 6.51 -13.12
CA ARG A 95 17.56 5.11 -13.43
C ARG A 95 17.54 4.16 -12.23
N LYS A 96 17.47 4.66 -11.00
CA LYS A 96 17.45 3.84 -9.76
C LYS A 96 16.06 3.64 -9.19
N VAL A 97 15.08 4.48 -9.55
CA VAL A 97 13.73 4.33 -9.01
C VAL A 97 13.05 3.09 -9.60
N ARG A 98 12.28 2.38 -8.79
CA ARG A 98 11.56 1.16 -9.19
C ARG A 98 10.17 1.21 -8.56
N PRO A 99 9.11 0.86 -9.30
CA PRO A 99 7.76 0.92 -8.76
C PRO A 99 7.52 -0.25 -7.79
N SER A 100 6.79 0.00 -6.71
CA SER A 100 6.33 -1.05 -5.78
C SER A 100 5.26 -1.93 -6.43
N ALA A 101 4.94 -3.07 -5.80
CA ALA A 101 3.90 -3.96 -6.28
C ALA A 101 2.54 -3.25 -6.38
N ALA A 102 2.20 -2.40 -5.41
CA ALA A 102 0.98 -1.59 -5.42
C ALA A 102 0.92 -0.66 -6.64
N LYS A 103 1.99 0.10 -6.89
CA LYS A 103 2.05 1.04 -8.03
C LYS A 103 1.92 0.31 -9.37
N LEU A 104 2.54 -0.87 -9.50
CA LEU A 104 2.38 -1.73 -10.68
C LEU A 104 0.98 -2.33 -10.83
N ALA A 105 0.34 -2.78 -9.74
CA ALA A 105 -1.03 -3.30 -9.78
C ALA A 105 -2.03 -2.24 -10.26
N PHE A 106 -1.93 -1.02 -9.72
CA PHE A 106 -2.80 0.08 -10.11
C PHE A 106 -2.53 0.54 -11.55
N ALA A 107 -1.26 0.63 -11.96
CA ALA A 107 -0.90 0.91 -13.35
C ALA A 107 -1.43 -0.16 -14.32
N ALA A 108 -1.38 -1.44 -13.96
CA ALA A 108 -1.90 -2.56 -14.76
C ALA A 108 -3.43 -2.49 -14.96
N GLY A 109 -4.16 -1.98 -13.95
CA GLY A 109 -5.57 -1.64 -14.09
C GLY A 109 -5.83 -0.32 -14.80
N GLY A 110 -4.81 0.41 -15.28
CA GLY A 110 -4.98 1.73 -15.87
C GLY A 110 -5.55 2.76 -14.89
N GLU A 111 -5.29 2.61 -13.58
CA GLU A 111 -5.65 3.61 -12.59
C GLU A 111 -4.52 4.66 -12.46
N PRO A 112 -4.79 5.93 -12.76
CA PRO A 112 -3.79 6.98 -12.59
C PRO A 112 -3.57 7.28 -11.10
N LEU A 113 -2.30 7.24 -10.68
CA LEU A 113 -1.93 7.53 -9.29
C LEU A 113 -2.06 9.01 -8.95
N ARG A 114 -2.45 9.30 -7.70
CA ARG A 114 -2.58 10.68 -7.20
C ARG A 114 -1.22 11.37 -7.06
N THR A 115 -1.24 12.66 -7.30
CA THR A 115 -0.11 13.59 -7.18
C THR A 115 -0.22 14.42 -5.90
N LEU A 116 0.79 15.23 -5.58
CA LEU A 116 0.68 16.15 -4.45
C LEU A 116 -0.30 17.30 -4.69
N ASP A 117 -0.67 17.60 -5.94
CA ASP A 117 -1.79 18.51 -6.23
C ASP A 117 -3.10 17.93 -5.70
N ASP A 118 -3.32 16.62 -5.88
CA ASP A 118 -4.47 15.94 -5.29
C ASP A 118 -4.41 16.00 -3.75
N ALA A 119 -3.24 15.84 -3.13
CA ALA A 119 -3.10 15.97 -1.67
C ALA A 119 -3.40 17.38 -1.14
N ARG A 120 -3.03 18.43 -1.91
CA ARG A 120 -3.35 19.83 -1.59
C ARG A 120 -4.83 20.15 -1.81
N ALA A 121 -5.49 19.46 -2.74
CA ALA A 121 -6.92 19.58 -3.00
C ALA A 121 -7.81 18.70 -2.08
N ASP A 122 -7.23 18.14 -1.01
CA ASP A 122 -7.90 17.16 -0.14
C ASP A 122 -8.49 15.97 -0.93
N ASP A 123 -7.78 15.45 -1.92
CA ASP A 123 -8.09 14.20 -2.62
C ASP A 123 -6.85 13.30 -2.68
N GLY A 124 -6.06 13.25 -1.62
CA GLY A 124 -4.90 12.37 -1.54
C GLY A 124 -4.20 12.42 -0.20
N LEU A 125 -3.69 11.27 0.26
CA LEU A 125 -2.94 11.15 1.50
C LEU A 125 -1.47 10.88 1.21
N THR A 126 -0.56 11.52 1.94
CA THR A 126 0.84 11.11 1.92
C THR A 126 1.01 9.80 2.69
N HIS A 127 2.03 9.02 2.36
CA HIS A 127 2.30 7.71 2.98
C HIS A 127 2.54 7.79 4.49
N ASP A 128 2.97 8.94 5.02
CA ASP A 128 3.19 9.21 6.43
C ASP A 128 1.90 9.65 7.17
N ILE A 129 0.75 9.64 6.50
CA ILE A 129 -0.59 10.00 7.00
C ILE A 129 -0.74 11.51 7.28
N THR A 130 0.25 12.11 7.93
CA THR A 130 0.19 13.47 8.49
C THR A 130 0.74 14.54 7.56
N GLY A 131 1.53 14.17 6.55
CA GLY A 131 2.25 15.11 5.68
C GLY A 131 3.52 15.69 6.31
N ALA A 132 3.85 15.34 7.55
CA ALA A 132 5.02 15.84 8.26
C ALA A 132 6.34 15.45 7.57
N ASN A 133 6.47 14.21 7.10
CA ASN A 133 7.68 13.76 6.40
C ASN A 133 7.83 14.47 5.06
N ALA A 134 6.75 14.60 4.29
CA ALA A 134 6.78 15.31 3.02
C ALA A 134 7.22 16.77 3.21
N ARG A 135 6.70 17.46 4.23
CA ARG A 135 7.14 18.82 4.59
C ARG A 135 8.58 18.89 5.05
N ALA A 136 9.08 17.89 5.78
CA ALA A 136 10.49 17.83 6.17
C ALA A 136 11.44 17.75 4.95
N TYR A 137 10.97 17.21 3.83
CA TYR A 137 11.67 17.22 2.54
C TYR A 137 11.39 18.47 1.69
N GLY A 138 10.74 19.49 2.24
CA GLY A 138 10.44 20.75 1.55
C GLY A 138 9.28 20.66 0.56
N LEU A 139 8.47 19.59 0.62
CA LEU A 139 7.31 19.43 -0.26
C LEU A 139 6.10 20.17 0.34
N ASP A 140 5.45 20.99 -0.48
CA ASP A 140 4.24 21.70 -0.07
C ASP A 140 3.03 20.76 -0.11
N VAL A 141 2.63 20.28 1.07
CA VAL A 141 1.42 19.49 1.31
C VAL A 141 0.76 19.93 2.61
N PRO A 142 -0.55 19.72 2.83
CA PRO A 142 -1.18 20.06 4.10
C PRO A 142 -0.70 19.14 5.24
N LEU A 143 -0.50 19.73 6.43
CA LEU A 143 -0.34 18.94 7.66
C LEU A 143 -1.70 18.52 8.18
N ARG A 144 -1.82 17.27 8.61
CA ARG A 144 -3.05 16.70 9.15
C ARG A 144 -2.76 15.88 10.39
N THR A 145 -3.69 15.92 11.33
CA THR A 145 -3.80 14.92 12.38
C THR A 145 -4.24 13.57 11.80
N PRO A 146 -3.97 12.44 12.48
CA PRO A 146 -4.49 11.14 12.05
C PRO A 146 -6.02 11.10 11.90
N GLY A 147 -6.76 11.87 12.70
CA GLY A 147 -8.22 12.00 12.59
C GLY A 147 -8.68 12.72 11.32
N GLU A 148 -8.04 13.84 10.97
CA GLU A 148 -8.32 14.56 9.71
C GLU A 148 -7.94 13.71 8.49
N ALA A 149 -6.82 12.98 8.57
CA ALA A 149 -6.41 12.04 7.53
C ALA A 149 -7.43 10.90 7.37
N ALA A 150 -8.00 10.38 8.46
CA ALA A 150 -9.05 9.36 8.40
C ALA A 150 -10.34 9.87 7.76
N ALA A 151 -10.75 11.11 8.06
CA ALA A 151 -11.89 11.74 7.40
C ALA A 151 -11.66 11.91 5.88
N LEU A 152 -10.44 12.29 5.49
CA LEU A 152 -10.04 12.34 4.09
C LEU A 152 -10.01 10.95 3.44
N PHE A 153 -9.49 9.94 4.13
CA PHE A 153 -9.51 8.55 3.66
C PHE A 153 -10.93 8.09 3.31
N TRP A 154 -11.92 8.34 4.18
CA TRP A 154 -13.30 7.95 3.90
C TRP A 154 -13.93 8.72 2.74
N ARG A 155 -13.56 9.98 2.53
CA ARG A 155 -14.02 10.76 1.39
C ARG A 155 -13.50 10.20 0.07
N ILE A 156 -12.22 9.85 0.04
CA ILE A 156 -11.57 9.15 -1.09
C ILE A 156 -12.24 7.78 -1.29
N ALA A 157 -12.42 7.03 -0.20
CA ALA A 157 -12.97 5.69 -0.26
C ALA A 157 -14.42 5.65 -0.73
N GLY A 158 -15.22 6.68 -0.43
CA GLY A 158 -16.59 6.81 -0.92
C GLY A 158 -16.72 7.01 -2.44
N GLN A 159 -15.60 7.20 -3.16
CA GLN A 159 -15.57 7.40 -4.61
C GLN A 159 -15.24 6.12 -5.40
N ALA A 160 -14.92 5.00 -4.73
CA ALA A 160 -14.53 3.76 -5.37
C ALA A 160 -15.03 2.53 -4.60
N ASP A 161 -15.28 1.42 -5.31
CA ASP A 161 -15.66 0.14 -4.70
C ASP A 161 -14.51 -0.48 -3.89
N PHE A 162 -13.25 -0.21 -4.29
CA PHE A 162 -12.04 -0.64 -3.60
C PHE A 162 -11.06 0.51 -3.43
N THR A 163 -10.60 0.74 -2.20
CA THR A 163 -9.56 1.72 -1.90
C THR A 163 -8.38 1.06 -1.21
N PHE A 164 -7.19 1.26 -1.76
CA PHE A 164 -5.94 0.81 -1.16
C PHE A 164 -5.18 2.00 -0.59
N PHE A 165 -4.54 1.81 0.57
CA PHE A 165 -3.62 2.77 1.18
C PHE A 165 -2.41 2.02 1.74
N GLU A 166 -1.21 2.55 1.52
CA GLU A 166 0.04 1.97 2.05
C GLU A 166 0.75 2.97 2.98
N HIS A 167 1.20 2.46 4.13
CA HIS A 167 2.05 3.16 5.09
C HIS A 167 3.29 2.30 5.35
N TYR A 168 4.48 2.82 5.04
CA TYR A 168 5.71 2.04 5.05
C TYR A 168 6.81 2.61 5.96
N LEU A 169 6.51 3.60 6.81
CA LEU A 169 7.51 4.19 7.71
C LEU A 169 7.98 3.23 8.81
N ALA A 170 7.13 2.29 9.23
CA ALA A 170 7.55 1.24 10.14
C ALA A 170 8.66 0.39 9.51
N ASP A 171 8.56 0.03 8.23
CA ASP A 171 9.59 -0.74 7.53
C ASP A 171 10.92 0.03 7.41
N GLU A 172 10.84 1.32 7.02
CA GLU A 172 12.01 2.20 6.96
C GLU A 172 12.72 2.32 8.32
N ALA A 173 11.95 2.49 9.40
CA ALA A 173 12.47 2.54 10.76
C ALA A 173 13.11 1.21 11.20
N GLY A 174 12.50 0.09 10.81
CA GLY A 174 13.03 -1.24 11.06
C GLY A 174 14.39 -1.49 10.39
N HIS A 175 14.53 -1.10 9.13
CA HIS A 175 15.82 -1.16 8.42
C HIS A 175 16.91 -0.24 8.99
N ALA A 176 16.49 0.86 9.62
CA ALA A 176 17.38 1.77 10.35
C ALA A 176 17.67 1.31 11.79
N GLN A 177 16.98 0.26 12.27
CA GLN A 177 16.97 -0.16 13.68
C GLN A 177 16.65 1.01 14.64
N ASP A 178 15.78 1.93 14.20
CA ASP A 178 15.43 3.13 14.93
C ASP A 178 14.13 2.92 15.71
N PHE A 179 14.26 2.67 17.01
CA PHE A 179 13.14 2.47 17.91
C PHE A 179 12.22 3.71 18.00
N THR A 180 12.79 4.92 17.95
CA THR A 180 12.00 6.15 18.07
C THR A 180 11.15 6.36 16.83
N ALA A 181 11.74 6.20 15.64
CA ALA A 181 11.02 6.26 14.38
C ALA A 181 9.96 5.14 14.26
N ALA A 182 10.29 3.92 14.70
CA ALA A 182 9.35 2.79 14.68
C ALA A 182 8.14 3.07 15.58
N ARG A 183 8.37 3.57 16.81
CA ARG A 183 7.29 3.94 17.73
C ARG A 183 6.41 5.05 17.15
N LEU A 184 7.01 6.08 16.55
CA LEU A 184 6.25 7.18 15.94
C LEU A 184 5.40 6.70 14.76
N ALA A 185 5.95 5.85 13.89
CA ALA A 185 5.21 5.27 12.77
C ALA A 185 4.02 4.43 13.25
N LEU A 186 4.23 3.57 14.25
CA LEU A 186 3.17 2.73 14.83
C LEU A 186 2.10 3.56 15.55
N ASP A 187 2.47 4.53 16.38
CA ASP A 187 1.52 5.42 17.08
C ASP A 187 0.67 6.20 16.08
N THR A 188 1.29 6.72 15.01
CA THR A 188 0.59 7.47 13.96
C THR A 188 -0.39 6.58 13.21
N PHE A 189 0.04 5.37 12.83
CA PHE A 189 -0.82 4.41 12.15
C PHE A 189 -1.97 3.90 13.03
N ASP A 190 -1.71 3.60 14.31
CA ASP A 190 -2.74 3.17 15.28
C ASP A 190 -3.80 4.27 15.47
N ALA A 191 -3.38 5.53 15.65
CA ALA A 191 -4.30 6.66 15.78
C ALA A 191 -5.16 6.85 14.51
N PHE A 192 -4.56 6.74 13.33
CA PHE A 192 -5.27 6.81 12.05
C PHE A 192 -6.26 5.66 11.89
N LEU A 193 -5.84 4.43 12.14
CA LEU A 193 -6.68 3.25 12.02
C LEU A 193 -7.87 3.28 12.99
N ARG A 194 -7.66 3.71 14.24
CA ARG A 194 -8.74 3.91 15.21
C ARG A 194 -9.77 4.90 14.68
N ALA A 195 -9.33 6.03 14.11
CA ALA A 195 -10.23 7.03 13.54
C ALA A 195 -10.97 6.50 12.30
N VAL A 196 -10.30 5.76 11.41
CA VAL A 196 -10.92 5.09 10.26
C VAL A 196 -11.99 4.10 10.74
N ALA A 197 -11.66 3.24 11.71
CA ALA A 197 -12.59 2.24 12.23
C ALA A 197 -13.80 2.87 12.96
N ALA A 198 -13.58 3.94 13.73
CA ALA A 198 -14.62 4.64 14.48
C ALA A 198 -15.64 5.36 13.58
N THR A 199 -15.22 5.78 12.38
CA THR A 199 -16.05 6.53 11.42
C THR A 199 -16.47 5.69 10.22
N ARG A 200 -16.25 4.37 10.26
CA ARG A 200 -16.55 3.42 9.18
C ARG A 200 -18.05 3.39 8.87
N PRO A 201 -18.46 3.58 7.59
CA PRO A 201 -19.83 3.30 7.15
C PRO A 201 -20.24 1.85 7.44
N ALA A 202 -21.51 1.60 7.75
CA ALA A 202 -21.96 0.30 8.26
C ALA A 202 -21.63 -0.88 7.31
N GLU A 203 -21.77 -0.65 6.01
CA GLU A 203 -21.54 -1.57 4.91
C GLU A 203 -20.08 -1.69 4.48
N ALA A 204 -19.24 -0.72 4.84
CA ALA A 204 -17.83 -0.69 4.43
C ALA A 204 -17.03 -1.80 5.10
N ARG A 205 -16.08 -2.40 4.39
CA ARG A 205 -15.15 -3.39 4.93
C ARG A 205 -13.75 -2.80 4.96
N VAL A 206 -13.10 -2.82 6.12
CA VAL A 206 -11.72 -2.39 6.29
C VAL A 206 -10.88 -3.61 6.63
N LEU A 207 -9.91 -3.90 5.77
CA LEU A 207 -8.88 -4.92 5.99
C LEU A 207 -7.54 -4.23 6.20
N VAL A 208 -6.85 -4.61 7.27
CA VAL A 208 -5.48 -4.17 7.55
C VAL A 208 -4.60 -5.40 7.62
N CYS A 209 -3.51 -5.41 6.87
CA CYS A 209 -2.50 -6.44 6.98
C CYS A 209 -1.12 -5.82 6.78
N SER A 210 -0.10 -6.51 7.30
CA SER A 210 1.29 -6.23 6.95
C SER A 210 1.79 -7.31 5.99
N ASP A 211 2.65 -6.95 5.05
CA ASP A 211 3.28 -7.87 4.12
C ASP A 211 4.38 -8.72 4.78
N HIS A 212 5.02 -8.25 5.86
CA HIS A 212 6.03 -8.99 6.63
C HIS A 212 6.29 -8.39 8.02
N GLY A 213 6.95 -9.16 8.91
CA GLY A 213 7.51 -8.63 10.16
C GLY A 213 8.79 -7.83 9.91
N ASN A 214 9.06 -6.87 10.79
CA ASN A 214 10.29 -6.07 10.85
C ASN A 214 10.46 -5.45 12.26
N VAL A 215 9.67 -4.41 12.57
CA VAL A 215 9.85 -3.57 13.77
C VAL A 215 9.55 -4.25 15.11
N GLU A 216 8.95 -5.43 15.11
CA GLU A 216 8.76 -6.21 16.33
C GLU A 216 10.07 -6.79 16.87
N ASP A 217 11.13 -6.85 16.06
CA ASP A 217 12.48 -7.23 16.48
C ASP A 217 13.55 -6.33 15.84
N LEU A 218 13.82 -5.19 16.47
CA LEU A 218 14.86 -4.25 16.05
C LEU A 218 16.28 -4.71 16.39
N SER A 219 16.48 -5.90 16.99
CA SER A 219 17.82 -6.45 17.19
C SER A 219 18.45 -6.95 15.88
N VAL A 220 17.62 -7.18 14.85
CA VAL A 220 18.03 -7.55 13.51
C VAL A 220 17.67 -6.45 12.51
N ARG A 221 18.53 -6.24 11.50
CA ARG A 221 18.33 -5.17 10.48
C ARG A 221 17.30 -5.53 9.39
N GLY A 222 17.08 -6.83 9.19
CA GLY A 222 16.24 -7.34 8.10
C GLY A 222 14.93 -7.88 8.61
N HIS A 223 13.99 -8.12 7.69
CA HIS A 223 12.68 -8.70 8.02
C HIS A 223 12.81 -9.99 8.83
N THR A 224 11.73 -10.31 9.55
CA THR A 224 11.65 -11.48 10.41
C THR A 224 10.74 -12.54 9.79
N VAL A 225 10.56 -13.66 10.52
CA VAL A 225 9.60 -14.71 10.17
C VAL A 225 8.36 -14.69 11.07
N HIS A 226 8.17 -13.63 11.86
CA HIS A 226 7.01 -13.50 12.73
C HIS A 226 5.72 -13.44 11.90
N ALA A 227 4.63 -13.93 12.50
CA ALA A 227 3.31 -13.76 11.92
C ALA A 227 2.93 -12.27 11.91
N VAL A 228 2.27 -11.85 10.83
CA VAL A 228 1.77 -10.49 10.67
C VAL A 228 0.30 -10.41 11.07
N PRO A 229 -0.15 -9.29 11.67
CA PRO A 229 -1.56 -9.14 12.01
C PRO A 229 -2.41 -9.02 10.75
N MET A 230 -3.62 -9.54 10.84
CA MET A 230 -4.73 -9.24 9.94
C MET A 230 -5.87 -8.71 10.81
N LEU A 231 -6.30 -7.48 10.57
CA LEU A 231 -7.41 -6.86 11.27
C LEU A 231 -8.57 -6.65 10.29
N TYR A 232 -9.77 -6.93 10.75
CA TYR A 232 -10.99 -6.76 9.99
C TYR A 232 -12.02 -5.95 10.76
N PHE A 233 -12.57 -4.93 10.10
CA PHE A 233 -13.68 -4.12 10.61
C PHE A 233 -14.76 -4.07 9.53
N GLY A 234 -15.92 -4.65 9.79
CA GLY A 234 -16.97 -4.77 8.76
C GLY A 234 -18.19 -5.56 9.23
N PRO A 235 -19.16 -5.77 8.32
CA PRO A 235 -20.21 -6.78 8.48
C PRO A 235 -19.64 -8.18 8.79
N SER A 236 -20.46 -9.12 9.24
CA SER A 236 -19.99 -10.49 9.48
C SER A 236 -19.34 -11.09 8.22
N ALA A 237 -18.12 -11.60 8.37
CA ALA A 237 -17.35 -12.29 7.32
C ALA A 237 -16.64 -13.51 7.92
N PRO A 238 -17.36 -14.61 8.20
CA PRO A 238 -16.81 -15.80 8.86
C PRO A 238 -15.57 -16.40 8.17
N GLU A 239 -15.46 -16.24 6.86
CA GLU A 239 -14.31 -16.66 6.06
C GLU A 239 -12.99 -16.00 6.49
N VAL A 240 -13.03 -14.79 7.06
CA VAL A 240 -11.84 -14.07 7.56
C VAL A 240 -11.10 -14.88 8.62
N VAL A 241 -11.83 -15.66 9.42
CA VAL A 241 -11.27 -16.50 10.49
C VAL A 241 -10.36 -17.61 9.94
N SER A 242 -10.55 -17.98 8.66
CA SER A 242 -9.77 -19.03 7.99
C SER A 242 -8.52 -18.52 7.26
N PHE A 243 -8.23 -17.22 7.32
CA PHE A 243 -7.08 -16.67 6.60
C PHE A 243 -5.77 -17.24 7.16
N SER A 244 -4.92 -17.68 6.25
CA SER A 244 -3.68 -18.39 6.56
C SER A 244 -2.45 -17.68 5.99
N THR A 245 -2.66 -16.92 4.91
CA THR A 245 -1.60 -16.20 4.20
C THR A 245 -2.08 -14.82 3.79
N VAL A 246 -1.17 -13.89 3.53
CA VAL A 246 -1.53 -12.55 3.05
C VAL A 246 -2.23 -12.56 1.68
N ALA A 247 -2.17 -13.67 0.93
CA ALA A 247 -2.93 -13.83 -0.31
C ALA A 247 -4.44 -13.97 -0.07
N ASP A 248 -4.87 -14.42 1.12
CA ASP A 248 -6.29 -14.53 1.46
C ASP A 248 -6.98 -13.14 1.46
N VAL A 249 -6.23 -12.08 1.78
CA VAL A 249 -6.69 -10.69 1.69
C VAL A 249 -7.17 -10.37 0.29
N GLY A 250 -6.34 -10.65 -0.73
CA GLY A 250 -6.69 -10.39 -2.11
C GLY A 250 -7.85 -11.24 -2.61
N ARG A 251 -7.87 -12.54 -2.25
CA ARG A 251 -8.97 -13.44 -2.61
C ARG A 251 -10.31 -12.96 -2.05
N ALA A 252 -10.32 -12.52 -0.79
CA ALA A 252 -11.55 -12.06 -0.16
C ALA A 252 -12.07 -10.75 -0.79
N VAL A 253 -11.20 -9.80 -1.09
CA VAL A 253 -11.59 -8.55 -1.76
C VAL A 253 -12.23 -8.84 -3.12
N VAL A 254 -11.60 -9.68 -3.93
CA VAL A 254 -12.09 -10.05 -5.27
C VAL A 254 -13.46 -10.73 -5.17
N ARG A 255 -13.61 -11.69 -4.25
CA ARG A 255 -14.89 -12.37 -3.99
C ARG A 255 -15.99 -11.40 -3.53
N TRP A 256 -15.72 -10.55 -2.54
CA TRP A 256 -16.71 -9.63 -1.99
C TRP A 256 -17.24 -8.63 -3.01
N LEU A 257 -16.42 -8.27 -3.99
CA LEU A 257 -16.78 -7.34 -5.06
C LEU A 257 -17.27 -8.04 -6.33
N GLY A 258 -17.38 -9.38 -6.31
CA GLY A 258 -17.90 -10.19 -7.41
C GLY A 258 -17.01 -10.16 -8.65
N ALA A 259 -15.70 -10.22 -8.46
CA ALA A 259 -14.69 -10.14 -9.52
C ALA A 259 -13.81 -11.41 -9.62
N ASP A 260 -14.29 -12.53 -9.08
CA ASP A 260 -13.62 -13.84 -9.09
C ASP A 260 -13.43 -14.38 -10.52
#